data_AF-A0A1H4R7S3-F1
#
_entry.id   AF-A0A1H4R7S3-F1
#
_cell.length_a   1.000
_cell.length_b   1.000
_cell.length_c   1.000
_cell.angle_alpha   90.00
_cell.angle_beta   90.00
_cell.angle_gamma   90.00
#
_symmetry.space_group_name_H-M   'P 1'
#
loop_
_entity.id
_entity.type
_entity.pdbx_description
1 polymer ?
#
loop_
_entity_poly.entity_id
_entity_poly.type
_entity_poly.pdbx_seq_one_letter_code
_entity_poly.pdbx_strand_id
1 'polypeptide(L)'
;MNVDLSNAGLVGALLGLAFGLFQFSLIQRVIRRMLTNEAKQEKPGPEAIAHVERLMKPIRYALLVAALIIYPLAGYIVGAPYATQSR
;
A
#
# COMPACT_ATOMS: atom_id res chain seq x y z
N MET A 1 24.42 23.57 -0.17
CA MET A 1 23.96 22.49 -1.07
C MET A 1 22.44 22.49 -0.99
N ASN A 2 21.79 23.32 -1.81
CA ASN A 2 20.33 23.38 -1.85
C ASN A 2 19.88 22.07 -2.46
N VAL A 3 19.12 21.29 -1.69
CA VAL A 3 18.40 20.14 -2.22
C VAL A 3 17.34 20.76 -3.13
N ASP A 4 17.67 20.92 -4.41
CA ASP A 4 16.67 21.17 -5.45
C ASP A 4 15.81 19.90 -5.51
N LEU A 5 14.88 19.78 -4.56
CA LEU A 5 13.79 18.83 -4.65
C LEU A 5 13.07 19.17 -5.94
N SER A 6 13.29 18.33 -6.95
CA SER A 6 12.54 18.37 -8.20
C SER A 6 11.06 18.36 -7.84
N ASN A 7 10.35 19.46 -8.11
CA ASN A 7 8.92 19.56 -7.86
C ASN A 7 8.18 18.37 -8.50
N ALA A 8 8.63 17.89 -9.67
CA ALA A 8 8.08 16.71 -10.33
C ALA A 8 8.36 15.40 -9.57
N GLY A 9 9.55 15.24 -8.97
CA GLY A 9 9.86 14.12 -8.08
C GLY A 9 8.98 14.13 -6.83
N LEU A 10 8.76 15.30 -6.23
CA LEU A 10 7.88 15.42 -5.05
C LEU A 10 6.42 15.07 -5.38
N VAL A 11 5.91 15.57 -6.52
CA VAL A 11 4.57 15.23 -7.03
C VAL A 11 4.47 13.73 -7.32
N GLY A 12 5.49 13.15 -7.97
CA GLY A 12 5.56 11.71 -8.21
C GLY A 12 5.51 10.89 -6.91
N ALA A 13 6.23 11.32 -5.88
CA ALA A 13 6.22 10.67 -4.57
C ALA A 13 4.83 10.70 -3.90
N LEU A 14 4.16 11.86 -3.96
CA LEU A 14 2.80 12.03 -3.42
C LEU A 14 1.78 11.18 -4.18
N LEU A 15 1.90 11.10 -5.51
CA LEU A 15 1.06 10.22 -6.34
C LEU A 15 1.31 8.75 -6.01
N GLY A 16 2.57 8.34 -5.87
CA GLY A 16 2.95 7.00 -5.44
C GLY A 16 2.36 6.65 -4.06
N LEU A 17 2.44 7.57 -3.11
CA LEU A 17 1.83 7.43 -1.78
C LEU A 17 0.31 7.28 -1.85
N ALA A 18 -0.37 8.16 -2.59
CA ALA A 18 -1.81 8.11 -2.75
C ALA A 18 -2.26 6.78 -3.39
N PHE A 19 -1.56 6.33 -4.42
CA PHE A 19 -1.85 5.08 -5.10
C PHE A 19 -1.60 3.86 -4.21
N GLY A 20 -0.48 3.83 -3.50
CA GLY A 20 -0.15 2.76 -2.54
C GLY A 20 -1.19 2.63 -1.43
N LEU A 21 -1.62 3.76 -0.84
CA LEU A 21 -2.68 3.77 0.18
C LEU A 21 -4.04 3.37 -0.39
N PHE A 22 -4.36 3.79 -1.61
CA PHE A 22 -5.58 3.38 -2.29
C PHE A 22 -5.62 1.87 -2.50
N GLN A 23 -4.56 1.27 -3.05
CA GLN A 23 -4.44 -0.18 -3.21
C GLN A 23 -4.55 -0.93 -1.87
N PHE A 24 -3.85 -0.44 -0.84
CA PHE A 24 -3.93 -1.01 0.50
C PHE A 24 -5.37 -1.02 1.04
N SER A 25 -6.13 0.07 0.81
CA SER A 25 -7.53 0.16 1.22
C SER A 25 -8.42 -0.85 0.48
N LEU A 26 -8.19 -1.05 -0.83
CA LEU A 26 -8.92 -2.03 -1.64
C LEU A 26 -8.64 -3.46 -1.16
N ILE A 27 -7.37 -3.81 -0.97
CA ILE A 27 -6.97 -5.14 -0.51
C ILE A 27 -7.57 -5.42 0.88
N GLN A 28 -7.54 -4.45 1.81
CA GLN A 28 -8.20 -4.62 3.11
C GLN A 28 -9.71 -4.86 3.00
N ARG A 29 -10.40 -4.19 2.08
CA ARG A 29 -11.83 -4.41 1.86
C ARG A 29 -12.10 -5.80 1.30
N VAL A 30 -11.30 -6.26 0.33
CA VAL A 30 -11.42 -7.61 -0.25
C VAL A 30 -11.18 -8.68 0.81
N ILE A 31 -10.10 -8.54 1.60
CA ILE A 31 -9.76 -9.43 2.70
C ILE A 31 -10.92 -9.52 3.71
N ARG A 32 -11.45 -8.38 4.18
CA ARG A 32 -12.57 -8.38 5.12
C ARG A 32 -13.82 -9.04 4.52
N ARG A 33 -14.10 -8.80 3.25
CA ARG A 33 -15.24 -9.43 2.55
C ARG A 33 -15.08 -10.95 2.48
N MET A 34 -13.89 -11.44 2.12
CA MET A 34 -13.62 -12.87 2.09
C MET A 34 -13.79 -13.51 3.46
N LEU A 35 -13.17 -12.94 4.50
CA LEU A 35 -13.30 -13.42 5.87
C LEU A 35 -14.75 -13.41 6.38
N THR A 36 -15.52 -12.36 6.05
CA THR A 36 -16.93 -12.25 6.47
C THR A 36 -17.82 -13.25 5.73
N ASN A 37 -17.50 -13.56 4.48
CA ASN A 37 -18.24 -14.55 3.69
C ASN A 37 -17.90 -15.98 4.12
N GLU A 38 -16.64 -16.30 4.40
CA GLU A 38 -16.22 -17.59 4.94
C GLU A 38 -16.82 -17.84 6.34
N ALA A 39 -16.78 -16.82 7.22
CA ALA A 39 -17.41 -16.89 8.54
C ALA A 39 -18.95 -17.05 8.51
N LYS A 40 -19.58 -16.73 7.37
CA LYS A 40 -21.03 -16.96 7.16
C LYS A 40 -21.34 -18.33 6.57
N GLN A 41 -20.42 -18.93 5.81
CA GLN A 41 -20.62 -20.21 5.12
C GLN A 41 -20.24 -21.41 5.99
N GLU A 42 -19.13 -21.34 6.68
CA GLU A 42 -18.74 -22.31 7.70
C GLU A 42 -18.84 -21.59 9.04
N LYS A 43 -19.35 -22.20 10.11
CA LYS A 43 -19.18 -21.67 11.47
C LYS A 43 -17.77 -22.08 11.89
N PRO A 44 -16.70 -21.33 11.55
CA PRO A 44 -15.37 -21.81 11.79
C PRO A 44 -15.16 -21.69 13.30
N GLY A 45 -14.59 -22.72 13.92
CA GLY A 45 -14.25 -22.63 15.34
C GLY A 45 -13.39 -21.38 15.60
N PRO A 46 -13.47 -20.76 16.80
CA PRO A 46 -12.71 -19.56 17.14
C PRO A 46 -11.19 -19.69 16.87
N GLU A 47 -10.68 -20.92 16.87
CA GLU A 47 -9.28 -21.24 16.54
C GLU A 47 -8.92 -21.05 15.06
N ALA A 48 -9.83 -21.37 14.13
CA ALA A 48 -9.58 -21.21 12.69
C ALA A 48 -9.49 -19.72 12.30
N ILE A 49 -10.36 -18.89 12.90
CA ILE A 49 -10.36 -17.43 12.72
C ILE A 49 -9.06 -16.83 13.27
N ALA A 50 -8.62 -17.27 14.45
CA ALA A 50 -7.39 -16.80 15.08
C ALA A 50 -6.12 -17.18 14.29
N HIS A 51 -6.11 -18.36 13.64
CA HIS A 51 -5.00 -18.79 12.80
C HIS A 51 -4.88 -17.94 11.53
N VAL A 52 -6.01 -17.67 10.87
CA VAL A 52 -6.06 -16.80 9.69
C VAL A 52 -5.65 -15.37 10.06
N GLU A 53 -6.14 -14.82 11.18
CA GLU A 53 -5.75 -13.49 11.62
C GLU A 53 -4.23 -13.36 11.85
N ARG A 54 -3.60 -14.38 12.45
CA ARG A 54 -2.14 -14.42 12.65
C ARG A 54 -1.35 -14.42 11.33
N LEU A 55 -1.82 -15.15 10.31
CA LEU A 55 -1.20 -15.18 8.99
C LEU A 55 -1.42 -13.87 8.20
N MET A 56 -2.59 -13.24 8.35
CA MET A 56 -2.93 -12.03 7.62
C MET A 56 -2.28 -10.77 8.18
N LYS A 57 -1.97 -10.74 9.49
CA LYS A 57 -1.34 -9.61 10.17
C LYS A 57 0.01 -9.20 9.53
N PRO A 58 0.99 -10.10 9.30
CA PRO A 58 2.25 -9.73 8.65
C PRO A 58 2.06 -9.28 7.20
N ILE A 59 1.16 -9.91 6.44
CA ILE A 59 0.84 -9.50 5.06
C ILE A 59 0.31 -8.06 5.04
N ARG A 60 -0.55 -7.71 6.00
CA ARG A 60 -1.08 -6.35 6.15
C ARG A 60 0.02 -5.35 6.47
N TYR A 61 0.96 -5.68 7.35
CA TYR A 61 2.11 -4.82 7.64
C TYR A 61 3.02 -4.67 6.42
N ALA A 62 3.31 -5.76 5.69
CA ALA A 62 4.13 -5.72 4.48
C ALA A 62 3.50 -4.82 3.40
N LEU A 63 2.19 -4.93 3.18
CA LEU A 63 1.46 -4.07 2.24
C LEU A 63 1.44 -2.60 2.69
N LEU A 64 1.32 -2.33 3.99
CA LEU A 64 1.38 -0.97 4.52
C LEU A 64 2.78 -0.37 4.31
N VAL A 65 3.83 -1.13 4.61
CA VAL A 65 5.22 -0.70 4.41
C VAL A 65 5.48 -0.45 2.92
N ALA A 66 4.99 -1.31 2.04
CA ALA A 66 5.07 -1.09 0.60
C ALA A 66 4.35 0.21 0.18
N ALA A 67 3.15 0.46 0.69
CA ALA A 67 2.37 1.67 0.41
C ALA A 67 3.05 2.96 0.90
N LEU A 68 3.74 2.91 2.06
CA LEU A 68 4.36 4.08 2.67
C LEU A 68 5.80 4.34 2.24
N ILE A 69 6.49 3.33 1.73
CA ILE A 69 7.92 3.42 1.38
C ILE A 69 8.12 3.14 -0.09
N ILE A 70 7.78 1.92 -0.56
CA ILE A 70 8.12 1.46 -1.91
C ILE A 70 7.43 2.31 -2.98
N TYR A 71 6.11 2.49 -2.88
CA TYR A 71 5.35 3.24 -3.89
C TYR A 71 5.73 4.74 -3.95
N PRO A 72 5.89 5.46 -2.82
CA PRO A 72 6.39 6.83 -2.85
C PRO A 72 7.80 6.95 -3.41
N LEU A 73 8.70 6.03 -3.06
CA LEU A 73 10.07 6.03 -3.58
C LEU A 73 10.08 5.80 -5.10
N ALA A 74 9.29 4.83 -5.57
CA ALA A 74 9.13 4.56 -7.00
C ALA A 74 8.54 5.77 -7.72
N GLY A 75 7.51 6.41 -7.16
CA GLY A 75 6.92 7.63 -7.69
C GLY A 75 7.91 8.79 -7.77
N TYR A 76 8.76 8.96 -6.76
CA TYR A 76 9.82 9.97 -6.77
C TYR A 76 10.84 9.71 -7.88
N ILE A 77 11.33 8.47 -7.98
CA ILE A 77 12.33 8.07 -8.98
C ILE A 77 11.77 8.24 -10.40
N VAL A 78 10.51 7.87 -10.63
CA VAL A 78 9.85 8.05 -11.93
C VAL A 78 9.58 9.52 -12.21
N GLY A 79 9.24 10.34 -11.22
CA GLY A 79 8.95 11.77 -11.38
C GLY A 79 10.18 12.65 -11.57
N ALA A 80 11.32 12.27 -10.99
CA ALA A 80 12.53 13.09 -10.97
C ALA A 80 13.06 13.49 -12.38
N PRO A 81 13.10 12.59 -13.39
CA PRO A 81 13.56 12.91 -14.75
C PRO A 81 12.70 13.93 -15.50
N TYR A 82 11.42 14.05 -15.14
CA TYR A 82 10.50 14.97 -15.83
C TYR A 82 10.73 16.43 -15.44
N ALA A 83 11.38 16.71 -14.30
CA ALA A 83 11.78 18.08 -13.94
C ALA A 83 13.05 18.53 -14.67
N THR A 84 13.91 17.60 -15.08
CA THR A 84 15.15 17.92 -15.80
C THR A 84 14.91 18.25 -17.27
N GLN A 85 13.77 17.88 -17.85
CA GLN A 85 13.39 18.22 -19.24
C GLN A 85 12.66 19.57 -19.37
N SER A 86 12.25 20.22 -18.29
CA SER A 86 11.53 21.50 -18.35
C SER A 86 12.43 22.75 -18.27
N ARG A 87 13.74 22.60 -18.53
CA ARG A 87 14.69 23.72 -18.65
C ARG A 87 15.15 23.88 -20.09
#